data_AF-A0A7C5L764-F1
#
_entry.id   AF-A0A7C5L764-F1
#
_cell.length_a   1.000
_cell.length_b   1.000
_cell.length_c   1.000
_cell.angle_alpha   90.00
_cell.angle_beta   90.00
_cell.angle_gamma   90.00
#
_symmetry.space_group_name_H-M   'P 1'
#
loop_
_entity.id
_entity.type
_entity.pdbx_description
1 polymer ?
#
loop_
_entity_poly.entity_id
_entity_poly.type
_entity_poly.pdbx_seq_one_letter_code
_entity_poly.pdbx_strand_id
1 'polypeptide(L)'
;MQESRARRAGSRGEKSSTVQLRIGEDCEENGLKPLASALMLLKRVRRSGWLDAGVRQPESVADHSFSLAVLAMVEAEKRGLDCLKAVKMALIHDIPESYTGDLTPRIKKRIPAKLLESVETSVLKQLFAELGPKHAEEVVNVYREYLKDCSPEARLVHMLDKKEMMLEACWLMHSQRVDLRKFAFRRHGFIPRFRSR
;
A
#
# COMPACT_ATOMS: atom_id res chain seq x y z
N MET A 1 -48.70 24.42 41.74
CA MET A 1 -48.37 23.05 42.20
C MET A 1 -48.74 22.10 41.05
N GLN A 2 -47.86 21.95 40.07
CA GLN A 2 -46.77 20.97 39.98
C GLN A 2 -47.24 19.52 39.71
N GLU A 3 -46.72 19.06 38.58
CA GLU A 3 -46.70 17.76 37.92
C GLU A 3 -46.52 16.52 38.81
N SER A 4 -47.03 15.37 38.36
CA SER A 4 -46.17 14.16 38.30
C SER A 4 -46.64 13.16 37.24
N ARG A 5 -45.87 13.07 36.15
CA ARG A 5 -45.92 12.04 35.10
C ARG A 5 -45.32 10.73 35.62
N ALA A 6 -46.07 9.62 35.53
CA ALA A 6 -45.50 8.29 35.62
C ALA A 6 -44.79 7.92 34.29
N ARG A 7 -43.49 7.64 34.38
CA ARG A 7 -42.61 7.25 33.28
C ARG A 7 -42.82 5.77 32.93
N ARG A 8 -43.18 5.46 31.68
CA ARG A 8 -42.88 4.15 31.06
C ARG A 8 -41.63 4.30 30.22
N ALA A 9 -40.59 3.57 30.58
CA ALA A 9 -39.34 3.46 29.84
C ALA A 9 -39.60 2.69 28.53
N GLY A 10 -39.57 3.41 27.41
CA GLY A 10 -39.35 2.81 26.10
C GLY A 10 -37.87 2.97 25.76
N SER A 11 -37.13 1.86 25.75
CA SER A 11 -35.75 1.84 25.26
C SER A 11 -35.75 2.14 23.75
N ARG A 12 -35.48 3.40 23.39
CA ARG A 12 -35.05 3.73 22.03
C ARG A 12 -33.60 3.30 21.92
N GLY A 13 -33.39 2.07 21.46
CA GLY A 13 -32.11 1.69 20.90
C GLY A 13 -31.80 2.68 19.78
N GLU A 14 -30.75 3.48 19.96
CA GLU A 14 -30.13 4.23 18.89
C GLU A 14 -29.71 3.21 17.83
N LYS A 15 -30.51 3.13 16.77
CA LYS A 15 -30.08 2.47 15.55
C LYS A 15 -28.92 3.30 15.03
N SER A 16 -27.71 2.84 15.33
CA SER A 16 -26.48 3.20 14.64
C SER A 16 -26.80 3.26 13.16
N SER A 17 -26.91 4.48 12.63
CA SER A 17 -27.14 4.73 11.22
C SER A 17 -25.85 4.34 10.52
N THR A 18 -25.73 3.06 10.20
CA THR A 18 -24.74 2.57 9.26
C THR A 18 -24.94 3.40 7.99
N VAL A 19 -24.01 4.31 7.74
CA VAL A 19 -23.90 4.99 6.46
C VAL A 19 -23.53 3.90 5.46
N GLN A 20 -24.56 3.25 4.91
CA GLN A 20 -24.42 2.48 3.69
C GLN A 20 -24.11 3.52 2.61
N LEU A 21 -22.82 3.70 2.34
CA LEU A 21 -22.35 4.30 1.10
C LEU A 21 -22.99 3.50 -0.03
N ARG A 22 -24.12 3.99 -0.56
CA ARG A 22 -24.59 3.61 -1.88
C ARG A 22 -23.55 4.15 -2.85
N ILE A 23 -22.52 3.35 -3.10
CA ILE A 23 -21.64 3.58 -4.25
C ILE A 23 -22.60 3.53 -5.43
N GLY A 24 -22.80 4.70 -6.05
CA GLY A 24 -23.85 4.90 -7.04
C GLY A 24 -23.83 3.81 -8.10
N GLU A 25 -25.04 3.42 -8.51
CA GLU A 25 -25.29 2.59 -9.70
C GLU A 25 -24.83 3.29 -11.01
N ASP A 26 -24.15 4.45 -10.92
CA ASP A 26 -23.76 5.30 -12.04
C ASP A 26 -22.30 5.12 -12.52
N CYS A 27 -21.56 4.10 -12.05
CA CYS A 27 -20.22 3.79 -12.57
C CYS A 27 -20.25 2.67 -13.64
N GLU A 28 -21.30 2.58 -14.46
CA GLU A 28 -21.47 1.47 -15.40
C GLU A 28 -20.58 1.52 -16.65
N GLU A 29 -19.87 2.61 -16.96
CA GLU A 29 -19.40 2.77 -18.35
C GLU A 29 -17.97 2.33 -18.72
N ASN A 30 -17.05 1.95 -17.82
CA ASN A 30 -15.62 1.88 -18.24
C ASN A 30 -14.78 0.67 -17.83
N GLY A 31 -15.34 -0.49 -17.46
CA GLY A 31 -14.51 -1.71 -17.25
C GLY A 31 -13.38 -1.56 -16.21
N LEU A 32 -13.53 -0.60 -15.29
CA LEU A 32 -12.53 -0.21 -14.29
C LEU A 32 -13.02 -0.49 -12.87
N LYS A 33 -14.24 -1.01 -12.68
CA LYS A 33 -14.85 -1.20 -11.35
C LYS A 33 -13.96 -2.05 -10.42
N PRO A 34 -13.40 -3.20 -10.86
CA PRO A 34 -12.54 -4.02 -9.99
C PRO A 34 -11.24 -3.29 -9.62
N LEU A 35 -10.54 -2.74 -10.60
CA LEU A 35 -9.30 -2.00 -10.39
C LEU A 35 -9.52 -0.79 -9.47
N ALA A 36 -10.53 0.03 -9.74
CA ALA A 36 -10.87 1.18 -8.91
C ALA A 36 -11.17 0.77 -7.46
N SER A 37 -11.89 -0.33 -7.27
CA SER A 37 -12.17 -0.88 -5.93
C SER A 37 -10.88 -1.30 -5.22
N ALA A 38 -9.98 -2.01 -5.89
CA ALA A 38 -8.68 -2.39 -5.35
C ALA A 38 -7.84 -1.17 -4.96
N LEU A 39 -7.78 -0.14 -5.81
CA LEU A 39 -7.09 1.12 -5.51
C LEU A 39 -7.68 1.84 -4.29
N MET A 40 -9.02 1.80 -4.12
CA MET A 40 -9.66 2.35 -2.92
C MET A 40 -9.36 1.51 -1.67
N LEU A 41 -9.21 0.20 -1.80
CA LEU A 41 -8.80 -0.67 -0.70
C LEU A 41 -7.36 -0.38 -0.27
N LEU A 42 -6.42 -0.17 -1.20
CA LEU A 42 -5.02 0.15 -0.85
C LEU A 42 -4.88 1.40 0.03
N LYS A 43 -5.73 2.41 -0.18
CA LYS A 43 -5.78 3.61 0.69
C LYS A 43 -6.17 3.31 2.15
N ARG A 44 -6.66 2.10 2.43
CA ARG A 44 -7.09 1.61 3.75
C ARG A 44 -6.19 0.50 4.28
N VAL A 45 -5.39 -0.15 3.43
CA VAL A 45 -4.38 -1.11 3.87
C VAL A 45 -3.24 -0.32 4.51
N ARG A 46 -3.10 -0.46 5.83
CA ARG A 46 -2.00 0.14 6.58
C ARG A 46 -0.76 -0.74 6.48
N ARG A 47 0.41 -0.11 6.35
CA ARG A 47 1.69 -0.84 6.30
C ARG A 47 1.93 -1.57 7.63
N SER A 48 1.83 -2.90 7.60
CA SER A 48 1.89 -3.81 8.74
C SER A 48 3.21 -3.70 9.50
N GLY A 49 4.33 -3.42 8.81
CA GLY A 49 5.61 -3.20 9.46
C GLY A 49 5.60 -2.07 10.50
N TRP A 50 4.84 -1.00 10.24
CA TRP A 50 4.67 0.12 11.15
C TRP A 50 3.73 -0.20 12.31
N LEU A 51 2.64 -0.91 12.04
CA LEU A 51 1.72 -1.40 13.07
C LEU A 51 2.45 -2.31 14.07
N ASP A 52 3.23 -3.27 13.57
CA ASP A 52 4.08 -4.16 14.37
C ASP A 52 5.13 -3.41 15.20
N ALA A 53 5.47 -2.18 14.79
CA ALA A 53 6.42 -1.31 15.49
C ALA A 53 5.75 -0.31 16.45
N GLY A 54 4.42 -0.35 16.60
CA GLY A 54 3.68 0.52 17.51
C GLY A 54 3.43 1.93 16.98
N VAL A 55 3.54 2.16 15.67
CA VAL A 55 3.17 3.43 15.04
C VAL A 55 1.64 3.59 15.07
N ARG A 56 1.15 4.73 15.55
CA ARG A 56 -0.29 4.95 15.80
C ARG A 56 -1.06 5.27 14.53
N GLN A 57 -0.46 6.06 13.65
CA GLN A 57 -1.03 6.46 12.37
C GLN A 57 -0.02 6.16 11.28
N PRO A 58 0.11 4.89 10.86
CA PRO A 58 0.99 4.54 9.77
C PRO A 58 0.41 4.97 8.44
N GLU A 59 1.27 5.24 7.47
CA GLU A 59 0.91 5.37 6.07
C GLU A 59 0.10 4.17 5.57
N SER A 60 -0.66 4.39 4.49
CA SER A 60 -1.26 3.31 3.71
C SER A 60 -0.31 2.78 2.63
N VAL A 61 -0.59 1.59 2.09
CA VAL A 61 0.17 1.03 0.95
C VAL A 61 0.08 1.97 -0.27
N ALA A 62 -1.04 2.69 -0.43
CA ALA A 62 -1.18 3.68 -1.50
C ALA A 62 -0.27 4.90 -1.31
N ASP A 63 -0.07 5.36 -0.07
CA ASP A 63 0.83 6.48 0.25
C ASP A 63 2.29 6.10 -0.09
N HIS A 64 2.71 4.93 0.36
CA HIS A 64 4.01 4.33 0.03
C HIS A 64 4.23 4.22 -1.49
N SER A 65 3.25 3.64 -2.20
CA SER A 65 3.34 3.42 -3.65
C SER A 65 3.46 4.73 -4.44
N PHE A 66 2.77 5.79 -3.99
CA PHE A 66 2.89 7.12 -4.60
C PHE A 66 4.30 7.70 -4.43
N SER A 67 4.82 7.72 -3.20
CA SER A 67 6.17 8.20 -2.90
C SER A 67 7.22 7.41 -3.69
N LEU A 68 7.10 6.09 -3.72
CA LEU A 68 7.98 5.20 -4.48
C LEU A 68 7.97 5.51 -5.98
N ALA A 69 6.79 5.72 -6.57
CA ALA A 69 6.67 6.03 -8.00
C ALA A 69 7.36 7.35 -8.37
N VAL A 70 7.23 8.40 -7.54
CA VAL A 70 7.92 9.67 -7.75
C VAL A 70 9.43 9.52 -7.62
N LEU A 71 9.91 8.76 -6.62
CA LEU A 71 11.34 8.46 -6.46
C LEU A 71 11.88 7.67 -7.66
N ALA A 72 11.12 6.68 -8.15
CA ALA A 72 11.49 5.84 -9.29
C ALA A 72 11.60 6.67 -10.57
N MET A 73 10.65 7.58 -10.80
CA MET A 73 10.67 8.50 -11.94
C MET A 73 11.97 9.31 -11.99
N VAL A 74 12.28 10.03 -10.91
CA VAL A 74 13.45 10.93 -10.84
C VAL A 74 14.77 10.16 -10.92
N GLU A 75 14.85 9.00 -10.25
CA GLU A 75 16.10 8.23 -10.21
C GLU A 75 16.33 7.43 -11.50
N ALA A 76 15.27 6.98 -12.18
CA ALA A 76 15.38 6.36 -13.50
C ALA A 76 15.91 7.36 -14.53
N GLU A 77 15.36 8.59 -14.55
CA GLU A 77 15.82 9.66 -15.44
C GLU A 77 17.31 9.98 -15.23
N LYS A 78 17.74 10.14 -13.98
CA LYS A 78 19.15 10.38 -13.63
C LYS A 78 20.11 9.28 -14.10
N ARG A 79 19.61 8.04 -14.18
CA ARG A 79 20.41 6.86 -14.55
C ARG A 79 20.28 6.48 -16.02
N GLY A 80 19.48 7.22 -16.79
CA GLY A 80 19.17 6.88 -18.18
C GLY A 80 18.43 5.54 -18.33
N LEU A 81 17.61 5.17 -17.35
CA LEU A 81 16.77 3.96 -17.37
C LEU A 81 15.38 4.26 -17.95
N ASP A 82 14.62 3.21 -18.28
CA ASP A 82 13.24 3.39 -18.74
C ASP A 82 12.35 3.90 -17.60
N CYS A 83 12.08 5.20 -17.62
CA CYS A 83 11.28 5.90 -16.62
C CYS A 83 9.84 5.40 -16.56
N LEU A 84 9.19 5.18 -17.72
CA LEU A 84 7.82 4.69 -17.76
C LEU A 84 7.73 3.29 -17.15
N LYS A 85 8.70 2.42 -17.46
CA LYS A 85 8.77 1.06 -16.90
C LYS A 85 9.01 1.07 -15.40
N ALA A 86 9.96 1.89 -14.91
CA ALA A 86 10.23 2.01 -13.48
C ALA A 86 9.01 2.52 -12.70
N VAL A 87 8.33 3.55 -13.22
CA VAL A 87 7.10 4.11 -12.60
C VAL A 87 5.95 3.10 -12.64
N LYS A 88 5.71 2.44 -13.79
CA LYS A 88 4.70 1.38 -13.90
C LYS A 88 4.94 0.29 -12.86
N MET A 89 6.19 -0.16 -12.74
CA MET A 89 6.57 -1.21 -11.80
C MET A 89 6.34 -0.78 -10.35
N ALA A 90 6.77 0.43 -9.96
CA ALA A 90 6.52 1.00 -8.64
C ALA A 90 5.03 1.11 -8.30
N LEU A 91 4.17 1.50 -9.26
CA LEU A 91 2.73 1.61 -9.03
C LEU A 91 2.04 0.24 -8.94
N ILE A 92 2.55 -0.79 -9.62
CA ILE A 92 1.92 -2.11 -9.69
C ILE A 92 2.35 -3.03 -8.53
N HIS A 93 3.56 -2.87 -8.00
CA HIS A 93 4.19 -3.90 -7.16
C HIS A 93 3.39 -4.30 -5.92
N ASP A 94 2.67 -3.37 -5.29
CA ASP A 94 1.87 -3.66 -4.09
C ASP A 94 0.35 -3.62 -4.37
N ILE A 95 -0.10 -3.54 -5.64
CA ILE A 95 -1.54 -3.67 -5.96
C ILE A 95 -2.15 -4.97 -5.40
N PRO A 96 -1.49 -6.15 -5.46
CA PRO A 96 -2.04 -7.38 -4.89
C PRO A 96 -2.39 -7.28 -3.40
N GLU A 97 -1.73 -6.39 -2.66
CA GLU A 97 -1.94 -6.18 -1.22
C GLU A 97 -3.33 -5.61 -0.91
N SER A 98 -4.09 -5.16 -1.90
CA SER A 98 -5.50 -4.81 -1.74
C SER A 98 -6.37 -6.01 -1.33
N TYR A 99 -5.93 -7.23 -1.64
CA TYR A 99 -6.62 -8.48 -1.27
C TYR A 99 -5.83 -9.35 -0.31
N THR A 100 -4.50 -9.39 -0.43
CA THR A 100 -3.64 -10.19 0.47
C THR A 100 -3.36 -9.49 1.79
N GLY A 101 -3.54 -8.16 1.85
CA GLY A 101 -3.01 -7.30 2.91
C GLY A 101 -1.50 -7.09 2.78
N ASP A 102 -0.95 -6.10 3.49
CA ASP A 102 0.51 -5.91 3.55
C ASP A 102 1.15 -7.02 4.39
N LEU A 103 1.69 -8.03 3.70
CA LEU A 103 2.36 -9.16 4.33
C LEU A 103 3.81 -8.78 4.64
N THR A 104 4.15 -8.69 5.92
CA THR A 104 5.54 -8.36 6.32
C THR A 104 6.53 -9.42 5.82
N PRO A 105 7.83 -9.09 5.67
CA PRO A 105 8.86 -10.06 5.26
C PRO A 105 8.91 -11.32 6.14
N ARG A 106 8.52 -11.20 7.42
CA ARG A 106 8.41 -12.34 8.34
C ARG A 106 7.28 -13.30 7.95
N ILE A 107 6.15 -12.78 7.51
CA ILE A 107 5.00 -13.56 7.05
C ILE A 107 5.27 -14.14 5.66
N LYS A 108 5.76 -13.33 4.71
CA LYS A 108 6.10 -13.78 3.34
C LYS A 108 7.04 -15.00 3.35
N LYS A 109 8.02 -15.06 4.28
CA LYS A 109 8.93 -16.22 4.46
C LYS A 109 8.28 -17.53 4.90
N ARG A 110 7.05 -17.49 5.43
CA ARG A 110 6.29 -18.67 5.87
C ARG A 110 5.38 -19.22 4.78
N ILE A 111 5.24 -18.51 3.67
CA ILE A 111 4.41 -18.89 2.53
C ILE A 111 5.34 -19.38 1.42
N PRO A 112 5.05 -20.53 0.75
CA PRO A 112 5.83 -20.94 -0.41
C PRO A 112 5.83 -19.85 -1.49
N ALA A 113 7.01 -19.44 -1.94
CA ALA A 113 7.15 -18.30 -2.86
C ALA A 113 6.31 -18.46 -4.14
N LYS A 114 6.28 -19.66 -4.73
CA LYS A 114 5.45 -19.97 -5.91
C LYS A 114 3.96 -19.84 -5.65
N LEU A 115 3.51 -20.16 -4.43
CA LEU A 115 2.10 -20.03 -4.05
C LEU A 115 1.74 -18.54 -3.95
N LEU A 116 2.56 -17.75 -3.25
CA LEU A 116 2.34 -16.32 -3.10
C LEU A 116 2.31 -15.61 -4.47
N GLU A 117 3.31 -15.88 -5.33
CA GLU A 117 3.36 -15.36 -6.70
C GLU A 117 2.10 -15.74 -7.49
N SER A 118 1.63 -17.01 -7.38
CA SER A 118 0.44 -17.46 -8.10
C SER A 118 -0.84 -16.72 -7.65
N VAL A 119 -0.97 -16.43 -6.36
CA VAL A 119 -2.10 -15.69 -5.79
C VAL A 119 -2.05 -14.24 -6.26
N GLU A 120 -0.91 -13.57 -6.08
CA GLU A 120 -0.73 -12.15 -6.39
C GLU A 120 -0.87 -11.88 -7.91
N THR A 121 -0.32 -12.75 -8.76
CA THR A 121 -0.51 -12.65 -10.22
C THR A 121 -1.95 -12.94 -10.65
N SER A 122 -2.67 -13.84 -9.96
CA SER A 122 -4.10 -14.07 -10.21
C SER A 122 -4.95 -12.84 -9.88
N VAL A 123 -4.66 -12.19 -8.74
CA VAL A 123 -5.31 -10.93 -8.35
C VAL A 123 -5.10 -9.87 -9.42
N LEU A 124 -3.86 -9.61 -9.86
CA LEU A 124 -3.58 -8.65 -10.93
C LEU A 124 -4.32 -9.00 -12.22
N LYS A 125 -4.30 -10.28 -12.63
CA LYS A 125 -4.98 -10.70 -13.85
C LYS A 125 -6.48 -10.42 -13.80
N GLN A 126 -7.12 -10.65 -12.65
CA GLN A 126 -8.55 -10.38 -12.45
C GLN A 126 -8.84 -8.87 -12.45
N LEU A 127 -8.02 -8.07 -11.77
CA LEU A 127 -8.22 -6.62 -11.68
C LEU A 127 -8.11 -5.90 -13.02
N PHE A 128 -7.26 -6.41 -13.91
CA PHE A 128 -7.04 -5.83 -15.24
C PHE A 128 -7.78 -6.58 -16.35
N ALA A 129 -8.60 -7.59 -16.03
CA ALA A 129 -9.29 -8.43 -17.02
C ALA A 129 -10.23 -7.63 -17.93
N GLU A 130 -10.95 -6.67 -17.36
CA GLU A 130 -11.91 -5.81 -18.08
C GLU A 130 -11.23 -4.81 -19.03
N LEU A 131 -9.93 -4.53 -18.84
CA LEU A 131 -9.12 -3.71 -19.76
C LEU A 131 -8.60 -4.51 -20.98
N GLY A 132 -8.91 -5.79 -21.03
CA GLY A 132 -8.55 -6.71 -22.11
C GLY A 132 -7.33 -7.59 -21.78
N PRO A 133 -7.26 -8.79 -22.40
CA PRO A 133 -6.27 -9.81 -22.04
C PRO A 133 -4.82 -9.35 -22.21
N LYS A 134 -4.54 -8.49 -23.21
CA LYS A 134 -3.21 -7.95 -23.45
C LYS A 134 -2.73 -7.05 -22.29
N HIS A 135 -3.59 -6.18 -21.77
CA HIS A 135 -3.25 -5.32 -20.64
C HIS A 135 -3.04 -6.12 -19.36
N ALA A 136 -3.92 -7.10 -19.08
CA ALA A 136 -3.78 -7.99 -17.94
C ALA A 136 -2.44 -8.76 -17.99
N GLU A 137 -2.04 -9.23 -19.17
CA GLU A 137 -0.77 -9.92 -19.36
C GLU A 137 0.44 -8.98 -19.22
N GLU A 138 0.38 -7.76 -19.74
CA GLU A 138 1.45 -6.75 -19.56
C GLU A 138 1.70 -6.47 -18.08
N VAL A 139 0.65 -6.24 -17.29
CA VAL A 139 0.76 -5.97 -15.84
C VAL A 139 1.37 -7.15 -15.10
N VAL A 140 0.92 -8.37 -15.41
CA VAL A 140 1.48 -9.58 -14.81
C VAL A 140 2.96 -9.77 -15.19
N ASN A 141 3.35 -9.41 -16.42
CA ASN A 141 4.73 -9.49 -16.86
C ASN A 141 5.63 -8.48 -16.14
N VAL A 142 5.18 -7.22 -16.00
CA VAL A 142 5.88 -6.20 -15.19
C VAL A 142 6.04 -6.67 -13.75
N TYR A 143 4.98 -7.23 -13.17
CA TYR A 143 5.01 -7.75 -11.80
C TYR A 143 5.98 -8.93 -11.63
N ARG A 144 5.98 -9.88 -12.55
CA ARG A 144 6.95 -10.99 -12.54
C ARG A 144 8.39 -10.52 -12.73
N GLU A 145 8.59 -9.48 -13.54
CA GLU A 145 9.91 -8.87 -13.71
C GLU A 145 10.41 -8.25 -12.40
N TYR A 146 9.53 -7.52 -11.69
CA TYR A 146 9.80 -7.02 -10.34
C TYR A 146 10.19 -8.15 -9.38
N LEU A 147 9.41 -9.23 -9.33
CA LEU A 147 9.70 -10.37 -8.45
C LEU A 147 11.04 -11.05 -8.74
N LYS A 148 11.46 -11.09 -10.02
CA LYS A 148 12.73 -11.68 -10.44
C LYS A 148 13.94 -10.80 -10.17
N ASP A 149 13.74 -9.50 -9.93
CA ASP A 149 14.80 -8.52 -9.65
C ASP A 149 15.93 -8.51 -10.72
N CYS A 150 15.58 -8.79 -11.98
CA CYS A 150 16.57 -9.09 -13.02
C CYS A 150 16.88 -7.91 -13.95
N SER A 151 15.98 -6.94 -14.10
CA SER A 151 16.22 -5.75 -14.92
C SER A 151 16.83 -4.61 -14.11
N PRO A 152 17.49 -3.64 -14.77
CA PRO A 152 17.93 -2.41 -14.13
C PRO A 152 16.80 -1.66 -13.43
N GLU A 153 15.61 -1.62 -14.04
CA GLU A 153 14.42 -0.96 -13.49
C GLU A 153 13.90 -1.71 -12.25
N ALA A 154 13.84 -3.04 -12.27
CA ALA A 154 13.43 -3.83 -11.11
C ALA A 154 14.37 -3.64 -9.92
N ARG A 155 15.68 -3.70 -10.16
CA ARG A 155 16.69 -3.42 -9.12
C ARG A 155 16.59 -2.00 -8.58
N LEU A 156 16.28 -1.03 -9.46
CA LEU A 156 16.06 0.34 -9.04
C LEU A 156 14.85 0.42 -8.10
N VAL A 157 13.70 -0.13 -8.50
CA VAL A 157 12.47 -0.09 -7.70
C VAL A 157 12.66 -0.81 -6.36
N HIS A 158 13.27 -2.00 -6.32
CA HIS A 158 13.60 -2.70 -5.06
C HIS A 158 14.51 -1.90 -4.12
N MET A 159 15.47 -1.17 -4.68
CA MET A 159 16.35 -0.30 -3.89
C MET A 159 15.58 0.90 -3.33
N LEU A 160 14.73 1.50 -4.16
CA LEU A 160 13.94 2.66 -3.77
C LEU A 160 12.81 2.32 -2.80
N ASP A 161 12.16 1.16 -2.91
CA ASP A 161 11.15 0.66 -1.96
C ASP A 161 11.74 0.64 -0.54
N LYS A 162 12.93 0.04 -0.39
CA LYS A 162 13.66 0.04 0.89
C LYS A 162 14.06 1.44 1.34
N LYS A 163 14.47 2.30 0.42
CA LYS A 163 14.91 3.68 0.73
C LYS A 163 13.73 4.54 1.18
N GLU A 164 12.59 4.40 0.53
CA GLU A 164 11.34 5.08 0.86
C GLU A 164 10.92 4.69 2.28
N MET A 165 10.87 3.38 2.59
CA MET A 165 10.60 2.88 3.93
C MET A 165 11.56 3.46 4.99
N MET A 166 12.84 3.64 4.65
CA MET A 166 13.82 4.26 5.55
C MET A 166 13.55 5.75 5.80
N LEU A 167 13.12 6.48 4.77
CA LEU A 167 12.77 7.90 4.89
C LEU A 167 11.53 8.05 5.79
N GLU A 168 10.51 7.22 5.58
CA GLU A 168 9.31 7.20 6.41
C GLU A 168 9.64 6.84 7.87
N ALA A 169 10.50 5.84 8.11
CA ALA A 169 10.98 5.54 9.46
C ALA A 169 11.61 6.76 10.14
N CYS A 170 12.45 7.52 9.42
CA CYS A 170 13.09 8.71 9.99
C CYS A 170 12.06 9.79 10.34
N TRP A 171 11.06 9.99 9.48
CA TRP A 171 9.98 10.94 9.75
C TRP A 171 9.14 10.52 10.96
N LEU A 172 8.71 9.25 11.01
CA LEU A 172 7.92 8.68 12.11
C LEU A 172 8.65 8.69 13.46
N MET A 173 9.96 8.42 13.48
CA MET A 173 10.77 8.52 14.69
C MET A 173 10.71 9.94 15.29
N HIS A 174 10.72 10.96 14.43
CA HIS A 174 10.65 12.34 14.86
C HIS A 174 9.24 12.75 15.25
N SER A 175 8.23 12.43 14.42
CA SER A 175 6.85 12.89 14.59
C SER A 175 6.09 12.14 15.69
N GLN A 176 6.32 10.83 15.85
CA GLN A 176 5.58 9.98 16.78
C GLN A 176 6.41 9.49 17.97
N ARG A 177 7.71 9.84 18.04
CA ARG A 177 8.63 9.45 19.14
C ARG A 177 8.70 7.94 19.38
N VAL A 178 8.64 7.16 18.30
CA VAL A 178 8.78 5.68 18.30
C VAL A 178 10.20 5.31 17.88
N ASP A 179 10.79 4.26 18.47
CA ASP A 179 12.11 3.76 18.03
C ASP A 179 11.99 2.81 16.84
N LEU A 180 12.33 3.31 15.65
CA LEU A 180 12.28 2.56 14.39
C LEU A 180 13.68 2.26 13.83
N ARG A 181 14.74 2.33 14.66
CA ARG A 181 16.13 2.07 14.21
C ARG A 181 16.35 0.70 13.60
N LYS A 182 15.47 -0.28 13.88
CA LYS A 182 15.47 -1.59 13.22
C LYS A 182 15.25 -1.52 11.70
N PHE A 183 14.62 -0.46 11.20
CA PHE A 183 14.42 -0.19 9.78
C PHE A 183 15.52 0.67 9.16
N ALA A 184 16.32 1.37 9.99
CA ALA A 184 17.46 2.15 9.54
C ALA A 184 18.68 1.24 9.30
N PHE A 185 19.11 1.08 8.05
CA PHE A 185 20.35 0.36 7.77
C PHE A 185 21.56 1.10 8.36
N ARG A 186 22.23 0.50 9.34
CA ARG A 186 23.56 0.94 9.87
C ARG A 186 24.65 1.08 8.79
N ARG A 187 24.42 0.59 7.58
CA ARG A 187 25.47 0.30 6.58
C ARG A 187 25.75 1.43 5.57
N HIS A 188 24.95 2.50 5.55
CA HIS A 188 25.10 3.61 4.59
C HIS A 188 25.33 5.00 5.21
N GLY A 189 25.73 5.08 6.49
CA GLY A 189 26.17 6.34 7.09
C GLY A 189 25.07 7.37 7.37
N PHE A 190 23.79 7.05 7.12
CA PHE A 190 22.68 7.90 7.52
C PHE A 190 22.28 7.59 8.97
N ILE A 191 22.99 8.19 9.93
CA ILE A 191 22.50 8.34 11.29
C ILE A 191 21.96 9.77 11.37
N PRO A 192 20.63 9.96 11.46
CA PRO A 192 20.09 11.28 11.73
C PRO A 192 20.68 11.81 13.05
N ARG A 193 21.60 12.77 12.98
CA ARG A 193 22.06 13.52 14.15
C ARG A 193 21.03 14.59 14.43
N PHE A 194 20.03 14.26 15.26
CA PHE A 194 19.09 15.25 15.75
C PHE A 194 19.72 15.98 16.95
N ARG A 195 20.07 17.25 16.77
CA ARG A 195 20.34 18.16 17.89
C ARG A 195 19.01 18.38 18.61
N SER A 196 18.94 18.02 19.89
CA SER A 196 17.92 18.54 20.80
C SER A 196 18.02 20.07 20.80
N ARG A 197 16.91 20.75 20.46
CA ARG A 197 16.75 22.16 20.84
C ARG A 197 16.51 22.23 22.34
#